data_AF-A0A2W4PA53-F1
#
_entry.id   AF-A0A2W4PA53-F1
#
_cell.length_a   1.000
_cell.length_b   1.000
_cell.length_c   1.000
_cell.angle_alpha   90.00
_cell.angle_beta   90.00
_cell.angle_gamma   90.00
#
_symmetry.space_group_name_H-M   'P 1'
#
loop_
_entity.id
_entity.type
_entity.pdbx_description
1 polymer ?
#
loop_
_entity_poly.entity_id
_entity_poly.type
_entity_poly.pdbx_seq_one_letter_code
_entity_poly.pdbx_strand_id
1 'polypeptide(L)'
;MDYETPPAYEPPSREVRRGRARERRRKRMERAAMVRPAGSRLAKQQLVPAGALKLPEIRVPETRYLLYAAGALLLVFGILYVLGQFKGASAPPETPPNGLWLGTEWTYALDEAAEVEELVQRLREHRIGTVYAWVSWLKPDMSWGGRRDGTNEFDEVEPVVKDFVEQFKELYPESVLYGWISLPVGPGNHDMGSEDVQQAVADFSRRTVGELGFDGVFLNVEPVWNNDTTFLSLLSRVRETVGSETPISAAIPPDWSPLGVDVPVPPLIVPGTVWDERYKQSVALIVDELAVMAYNSGLDSAPDYSQWVAYQTATYARALSALDTGAGAGAHVMIGIPTYEAEPPGHDPLVENIVSATNGVKLGLQEAGDNARYVRGVAIYADWETDETEWAQFMVNWVNTP
;
A
#
# COMPACT_ATOMS: atom_id res chain seq x y z
N MET A 1 1.49 -47.59 34.07
CA MET A 1 0.65 -47.28 32.90
C MET A 1 0.64 -45.78 32.69
N ASP A 2 1.51 -45.15 31.93
CA ASP A 2 2.94 -45.34 31.66
C ASP A 2 3.42 -43.93 31.33
N TYR A 3 4.44 -43.45 32.05
CA TYR A 3 5.09 -42.16 31.81
C TYR A 3 6.34 -42.44 30.97
N GLU A 4 6.35 -42.00 29.71
CA GLU A 4 7.53 -42.07 28.83
C GLU A 4 8.52 -40.96 29.19
N THR A 5 9.65 -41.39 29.77
CA THR A 5 10.85 -40.60 30.03
C THR A 5 11.65 -40.33 28.74
N PRO A 6 12.14 -39.11 28.49
CA PRO A 6 13.03 -38.82 27.36
C PRO A 6 14.47 -39.34 27.61
N PRO A 7 15.24 -39.72 26.56
CA PRO A 7 16.54 -40.35 26.73
C PRO A 7 17.64 -39.36 27.17
N ALA A 8 18.52 -39.88 28.02
CA ALA A 8 19.65 -39.18 28.64
C ALA A 8 20.80 -38.90 27.65
N TYR A 9 21.42 -37.73 27.82
CA TYR A 9 22.62 -37.29 27.13
C TYR A 9 23.86 -37.98 27.71
N GLU A 10 24.52 -38.85 26.92
CA GLU A 10 25.82 -39.44 27.23
C GLU A 10 26.98 -38.60 26.67
N PRO A 11 27.98 -38.21 27.48
CA PRO A 11 29.16 -37.53 26.98
C PRO A 11 30.20 -38.54 26.46
N PRO A 12 30.82 -38.33 25.30
CA PRO A 12 31.83 -39.25 24.80
C PRO A 12 33.12 -39.17 25.63
N SER A 13 33.60 -40.36 25.99
CA SER A 13 34.78 -40.64 26.78
C SER A 13 36.08 -40.16 26.13
N ARG A 14 36.96 -39.60 26.97
CA ARG A 14 38.36 -39.31 26.66
C ARG A 14 39.13 -40.64 26.65
N GLU A 15 39.67 -41.02 25.49
CA GLU A 15 41.09 -41.43 25.40
C GLU A 15 41.60 -41.67 23.96
N VAL A 16 42.89 -41.36 23.79
CA VAL A 16 43.81 -41.66 22.67
C VAL A 16 43.61 -40.97 21.30
N ARG A 17 44.05 -39.70 21.21
CA ARG A 17 44.57 -39.13 19.94
C ARG A 17 45.87 -38.33 20.14
N ARG A 18 46.85 -38.91 20.84
CA ARG A 18 48.25 -38.52 20.67
C ARG A 18 48.75 -39.13 19.36
N GLY A 19 48.92 -38.33 18.30
CA GLY A 19 49.63 -38.82 17.09
C GLY A 19 49.50 -38.06 15.77
N ARG A 20 48.52 -37.17 15.54
CA ARG A 20 48.27 -36.64 14.18
C ARG A 20 48.92 -35.28 13.83
N ALA A 21 49.54 -34.59 14.78
CA ALA A 21 50.20 -33.31 14.53
C ALA A 21 51.67 -33.45 14.07
N ARG A 22 52.38 -34.51 14.49
CA ARG A 22 53.78 -34.76 14.09
C ARG A 22 53.91 -35.37 12.69
N GLU A 23 52.89 -36.09 12.23
CA GLU A 23 52.89 -36.74 10.90
C GLU A 23 52.69 -35.74 9.74
N ARG A 24 51.93 -34.67 9.96
CA ARG A 24 51.70 -33.62 8.95
C ARG A 24 52.91 -32.70 8.75
N ARG A 25 53.74 -32.50 9.79
CA ARG A 25 54.99 -31.72 9.70
C ARG A 25 56.08 -32.49 8.94
N ARG A 26 56.18 -33.81 9.12
CA ARG A 26 57.17 -34.66 8.43
C ARG A 26 56.91 -34.74 6.91
N LYS A 27 55.66 -34.93 6.49
CA LYS A 27 55.28 -34.94 5.05
C LYS A 27 55.49 -33.58 4.35
N ARG A 28 55.45 -32.47 5.08
CA ARG A 28 55.76 -31.12 4.53
C ARG A 28 57.26 -30.90 4.36
N MET A 29 58.08 -31.43 5.26
CA MET A 29 59.55 -31.36 5.16
C MET A 29 60.11 -32.28 4.07
N GLU A 30 59.55 -33.48 3.90
CA GLU A 30 59.93 -34.42 2.81
C GLU A 30 59.58 -33.87 1.42
N ARG A 31 58.47 -33.12 1.27
CA ARG A 31 58.14 -32.44 0.00
C ARG A 31 59.01 -31.20 -0.27
N ALA A 32 59.52 -30.54 0.76
CA ALA A 32 60.38 -29.36 0.60
C ALA A 32 61.84 -29.71 0.28
N ALA A 33 62.29 -30.94 0.57
CA ALA A 33 63.67 -31.38 0.39
C ALA A 33 64.01 -31.97 -1.00
N MET A 34 63.02 -32.16 -1.89
CA MET A 34 63.22 -32.78 -3.22
C MET A 34 63.26 -31.82 -4.41
N VAL A 35 63.34 -30.50 -4.21
CA VAL A 35 63.44 -29.56 -5.33
C VAL A 35 64.69 -28.69 -5.17
N ARG A 36 65.79 -29.14 -5.77
CA ARG A 36 66.96 -28.29 -6.05
C ARG A 36 66.74 -27.47 -7.33
N PRO A 37 67.27 -26.24 -7.42
CA PRO A 37 66.93 -25.29 -8.46
C PRO A 37 67.70 -25.59 -9.75
N ALA A 38 66.98 -25.79 -10.84
CA ALA A 38 67.54 -25.86 -12.18
C ALA A 38 67.39 -24.49 -12.87
N GLY A 39 68.49 -24.04 -13.44
CA GLY A 39 68.69 -22.70 -13.99
C GLY A 39 67.80 -22.36 -15.19
N SER A 40 67.81 -21.05 -15.43
CA SER A 40 67.17 -20.32 -16.52
C SER A 40 67.16 -21.05 -17.86
N ARG A 41 65.97 -21.46 -18.31
CA ARG A 41 65.64 -21.66 -19.73
C ARG A 41 64.36 -20.91 -20.04
N LEU A 42 64.55 -19.73 -20.65
CA LEU A 42 63.68 -19.02 -21.58
C LEU A 42 62.18 -19.34 -21.44
N ALA A 43 61.50 -18.56 -20.62
CA ALA A 43 60.06 -18.39 -20.73
C ALA A 43 59.75 -17.85 -22.13
N LYS A 44 58.89 -18.57 -22.85
CA LYS A 44 58.29 -18.16 -24.12
C LYS A 44 57.82 -16.71 -23.99
N GLN A 45 58.32 -15.86 -24.87
CA GLN A 45 57.79 -14.52 -25.10
C GLN A 45 56.27 -14.64 -25.26
N GLN A 46 55.52 -14.13 -24.28
CA GLN A 46 54.17 -13.67 -24.55
C GLN A 46 54.33 -12.55 -25.60
N LEU A 47 53.90 -12.85 -26.81
CA LEU A 47 53.68 -11.85 -27.85
C LEU A 47 52.71 -10.82 -27.27
N VAL A 48 53.25 -9.67 -26.90
CA VAL A 48 52.49 -8.47 -26.57
C VAL A 48 51.60 -8.17 -27.79
N PRO A 49 50.29 -7.93 -27.64
CA PRO A 49 49.48 -7.48 -28.75
C PRO A 49 50.09 -6.19 -29.30
N ALA A 50 50.49 -6.21 -30.56
CA ALA A 50 50.91 -4.99 -31.25
C ALA A 50 49.71 -4.02 -31.24
N GLY A 51 49.80 -2.98 -30.40
CA GLY A 51 48.71 -2.01 -30.19
C GLY A 51 48.29 -1.77 -28.75
N ALA A 52 48.96 -2.35 -27.73
CA ALA A 52 48.72 -1.94 -26.34
C ALA A 52 49.11 -0.47 -26.15
N LEU A 53 48.11 0.41 -26.01
CA LEU A 53 48.27 1.81 -25.61
C LEU A 53 49.11 1.87 -24.33
N LYS A 54 50.35 2.33 -24.44
CA LYS A 54 51.15 2.71 -23.28
C LYS A 54 50.48 3.92 -22.64
N LEU A 55 49.70 3.67 -21.58
CA LEU A 55 49.22 4.75 -20.72
C LEU A 55 50.45 5.48 -20.16
N PRO A 56 50.50 6.82 -20.25
CA PRO A 56 51.61 7.58 -19.70
C PRO A 56 51.72 7.32 -18.19
N GLU A 57 52.92 7.12 -17.69
CA GLU A 57 53.17 7.10 -16.24
C GLU A 57 52.85 8.50 -15.69
N ILE A 58 51.66 8.67 -15.11
CA ILE A 58 51.27 9.92 -14.45
C ILE A 58 52.06 9.99 -13.14
N ARG A 59 53.23 10.63 -13.18
CA ARG A 59 53.97 11.01 -11.97
C ARG A 59 53.27 12.21 -11.34
N VAL A 60 52.41 11.92 -10.38
CA VAL A 60 51.77 12.94 -9.55
C VAL A 60 52.82 13.51 -8.59
N PRO A 61 53.15 14.81 -8.64
CA PRO A 61 54.14 15.39 -7.72
C PRO A 61 53.62 15.29 -6.28
N GLU A 62 54.42 14.70 -5.38
CA GLU A 62 54.02 14.49 -3.97
C GLU A 62 53.63 15.78 -3.24
N THR A 63 54.10 16.93 -3.72
CA THR A 63 53.82 18.25 -3.14
C THR A 63 52.42 18.79 -3.45
N ARG A 64 51.58 18.07 -4.21
CA ARG A 64 50.27 18.55 -4.66
C ARG A 64 49.07 17.70 -4.22
N TYR A 65 49.26 16.69 -3.36
CA TYR A 65 48.17 15.84 -2.88
C TYR A 65 47.01 16.64 -2.26
N LEU A 66 47.29 17.72 -1.55
CA LEU A 66 46.26 18.60 -0.98
C LEU A 66 45.42 19.30 -2.05
N LEU A 67 46.03 19.70 -3.16
CA LEU A 67 45.32 20.31 -4.30
C LEU A 67 44.44 19.29 -5.02
N TYR A 68 44.91 18.04 -5.18
CA TYR A 68 44.10 16.97 -5.77
C TYR A 68 42.97 16.54 -4.84
N ALA A 69 43.21 16.47 -3.53
CA ALA A 69 42.18 16.18 -2.54
C ALA A 69 41.10 17.27 -2.49
N ALA A 70 41.51 18.55 -2.52
CA ALA A 70 40.58 19.67 -2.61
C ALA A 70 39.79 19.66 -3.92
N GLY A 71 40.44 19.37 -5.06
CA GLY A 71 39.78 19.22 -6.35
C GLY A 71 38.78 18.05 -6.39
N ALA A 72 39.13 16.91 -5.77
CA ALA A 72 38.24 15.76 -5.66
C ALA A 72 37.04 16.06 -4.76
N LEU A 73 37.25 16.76 -3.63
CA LEU A 73 36.16 17.19 -2.76
C LEU A 73 35.23 18.18 -3.46
N LEU A 74 35.77 19.14 -4.22
CA LEU A 74 34.99 20.06 -5.04
C LEU A 74 34.22 19.35 -6.15
N LEU A 75 34.82 18.33 -6.77
CA LEU A 75 34.14 17.48 -7.75
C LEU A 75 32.99 16.70 -7.11
N VAL A 76 33.21 16.08 -5.94
CA VAL A 76 32.18 15.37 -5.19
C VAL A 76 31.07 16.33 -4.76
N PHE A 77 31.40 17.51 -4.24
CA PHE A 77 30.41 18.55 -3.91
C PHE A 77 29.66 19.04 -5.14
N GLY A 78 30.33 19.22 -6.28
CA GLY A 78 29.71 19.59 -7.55
C GLY A 78 28.77 18.50 -8.06
N ILE A 79 29.16 17.23 -7.96
CA ILE A 79 28.31 16.07 -8.30
C ILE A 79 27.11 16.01 -7.36
N LEU A 80 27.30 16.16 -6.05
CA LEU A 80 26.21 16.18 -5.06
C LEU A 80 25.27 17.37 -5.27
N TYR A 81 25.81 18.54 -5.61
CA TYR A 81 25.03 19.73 -5.94
C TYR A 81 24.18 19.50 -7.19
N VAL A 82 24.78 18.99 -8.27
CA VAL A 82 24.08 18.66 -9.52
C VAL A 82 23.02 17.57 -9.29
N LEU A 83 23.33 16.50 -8.56
CA LEU A 83 22.35 15.47 -8.15
C LEU A 83 21.22 16.06 -7.30
N GLY A 84 21.53 17.01 -6.42
CA GLY A 84 20.56 17.74 -5.62
C GLY A 84 19.62 18.60 -6.47
N GLN A 85 20.11 19.18 -7.56
CA GLN A 85 19.29 19.94 -8.52
C GLN A 85 18.38 19.02 -9.35
N PHE A 86 18.82 17.80 -9.67
CA PHE A 86 17.98 16.82 -10.37
C PHE A 86 16.92 16.14 -9.48
N LYS A 87 17.07 16.18 -8.16
CA LYS A 87 16.06 15.67 -7.22
C LYS A 87 14.74 16.46 -7.22
N GLY A 88 14.73 17.70 -7.75
CA GLY A 88 13.54 18.56 -7.81
C GLY A 88 12.95 18.78 -9.20
N ALA A 89 13.56 18.25 -10.27
CA ALA A 89 13.20 18.59 -11.66
C ALA A 89 12.59 17.41 -12.47
N SER A 90 12.33 16.26 -11.83
CA SER A 90 11.81 15.07 -12.54
C SER A 90 10.95 14.14 -11.68
N ALA A 91 10.58 14.52 -10.45
CA ALA A 91 9.53 13.79 -9.75
C ALA A 91 8.20 14.19 -10.40
N PRO A 92 7.34 13.22 -10.80
CA PRO A 92 5.95 13.50 -11.08
C PRO A 92 5.36 14.31 -9.91
N PRO A 93 4.38 15.20 -10.14
CA PRO A 93 3.66 15.83 -9.04
C PRO A 93 3.17 14.74 -8.08
N GLU A 94 3.47 14.91 -6.80
CA GLU A 94 3.08 13.96 -5.76
C GLU A 94 1.55 14.02 -5.61
N THR A 95 0.88 12.89 -5.80
CA THR A 95 -0.58 12.78 -5.61
C THR A 95 -0.94 13.30 -4.21
N PRO A 96 -1.87 14.25 -4.10
CA PRO A 96 -2.30 14.75 -2.79
C PRO A 96 -2.79 13.61 -1.87
N PRO A 97 -2.56 13.72 -0.55
CA PRO A 97 -2.61 12.57 0.35
C PRO A 97 -4.02 12.07 0.69
N ASN A 98 -5.06 12.87 0.44
CA ASN A 98 -6.41 12.57 0.91
C ASN A 98 -7.27 11.93 -0.18
N GLY A 99 -8.33 11.25 0.25
CA GLY A 99 -9.31 10.60 -0.63
C GLY A 99 -10.73 11.16 -0.54
N LEU A 100 -11.59 10.76 -1.47
CA LEU A 100 -13.03 11.06 -1.45
C LEU A 100 -13.81 9.97 -2.20
N TRP A 101 -14.94 9.56 -1.64
CA TRP A 101 -15.94 8.75 -2.37
C TRP A 101 -16.88 9.67 -3.14
N LEU A 102 -16.98 9.44 -4.46
CA LEU A 102 -17.95 10.09 -5.35
C LEU A 102 -19.02 9.10 -5.77
N GLY A 103 -20.27 9.52 -5.69
CA GLY A 103 -21.43 8.70 -6.00
C GLY A 103 -21.91 8.87 -7.44
N THR A 104 -23.13 8.40 -7.65
CA THR A 104 -23.80 8.39 -8.96
C THR A 104 -24.16 9.77 -9.48
N GLU A 105 -24.19 10.77 -8.60
CA GLU A 105 -24.42 12.18 -8.93
C GLU A 105 -23.38 12.73 -9.88
N TRP A 106 -22.18 12.14 -9.92
CA TRP A 106 -21.13 12.48 -10.88
C TRP A 106 -21.05 11.48 -12.03
N THR A 107 -21.10 10.18 -11.74
CA THR A 107 -20.80 9.17 -12.76
C THR A 107 -21.98 8.80 -13.65
N TYR A 108 -23.22 9.06 -13.21
CA TYR A 108 -24.45 8.79 -13.98
C TYR A 108 -25.21 10.06 -14.37
N ALA A 109 -24.70 11.24 -14.02
CA ALA A 109 -25.22 12.52 -14.47
C ALA A 109 -24.38 13.04 -15.64
N LEU A 110 -25.05 13.71 -16.58
CA LEU A 110 -24.34 14.48 -17.60
C LEU A 110 -23.97 15.82 -16.96
N ASP A 111 -22.78 15.88 -16.40
CA ASP A 111 -22.27 17.12 -15.81
C ASP A 111 -21.72 18.04 -16.89
N GLU A 112 -21.95 19.34 -16.73
CA GLU A 112 -21.29 20.33 -17.57
C GLU A 112 -19.80 20.40 -17.20
N ALA A 113 -18.92 20.67 -18.18
CA ALA A 113 -17.48 20.75 -17.93
C ALA A 113 -17.10 21.74 -16.80
N ALA A 114 -17.91 22.78 -16.58
CA ALA A 114 -17.74 23.73 -15.49
C ALA A 114 -17.97 23.11 -14.11
N GLU A 115 -18.91 22.17 -13.97
CA GLU A 115 -19.21 21.49 -12.71
C GLU A 115 -18.05 20.55 -12.32
N VAL A 116 -17.48 19.83 -13.30
CA VAL A 116 -16.29 19.00 -13.10
C VAL A 116 -15.07 19.87 -12.74
N GLU A 117 -14.92 21.06 -13.34
CA GLU A 117 -13.86 22.00 -13.00
C GLU A 117 -14.00 22.52 -11.55
N GLU A 118 -15.21 22.86 -11.11
CA GLU A 118 -15.50 23.27 -9.73
C GLU A 118 -15.20 22.15 -8.72
N LEU A 119 -15.59 20.91 -9.04
CA LEU A 119 -15.20 19.73 -8.25
C LEU A 119 -13.68 19.63 -8.13
N VAL A 120 -12.97 19.63 -9.25
CA VAL A 120 -11.50 19.50 -9.26
C VAL A 120 -10.84 20.62 -8.47
N GLN A 121 -11.35 21.85 -8.55
CA GLN A 121 -10.87 22.96 -7.73
C GLN A 121 -11.05 22.65 -6.24
N ARG A 122 -12.25 22.20 -5.82
CA ARG A 122 -12.52 21.80 -4.44
C ARG A 122 -11.59 20.68 -3.98
N LEU A 123 -11.36 19.65 -4.81
CA LEU A 123 -10.45 18.55 -4.47
C LEU A 123 -9.01 19.06 -4.24
N ARG A 124 -8.52 19.95 -5.11
CA ARG A 124 -7.18 20.55 -4.96
C ARG A 124 -7.07 21.38 -3.69
N GLU A 125 -8.07 22.21 -3.39
CA GLU A 125 -8.13 23.04 -2.18
C GLU A 125 -8.05 22.18 -0.90
N HIS A 126 -8.71 21.02 -0.90
CA HIS A 126 -8.75 20.07 0.23
C HIS A 126 -7.64 19.01 0.18
N ARG A 127 -6.72 19.12 -0.77
CA ARG A 127 -5.61 18.17 -1.00
C ARG A 127 -6.08 16.72 -1.18
N ILE A 128 -7.22 16.54 -1.84
CA ILE A 128 -7.74 15.24 -2.23
C ILE A 128 -7.12 14.86 -3.57
N GLY A 129 -6.36 13.78 -3.58
CA GLY A 129 -5.66 13.26 -4.76
C GLY A 129 -6.11 11.87 -5.16
N THR A 130 -6.89 11.18 -4.31
CA THR A 130 -7.46 9.87 -4.60
C THR A 130 -8.98 9.98 -4.64
N VAL A 131 -9.61 9.45 -5.68
CA VAL A 131 -11.06 9.51 -5.84
C VAL A 131 -11.60 8.12 -6.11
N TYR A 132 -12.60 7.70 -5.34
CA TYR A 132 -13.32 6.44 -5.51
C TYR A 132 -14.68 6.75 -6.15
N ALA A 133 -14.75 6.75 -7.48
CA ALA A 133 -15.96 7.12 -8.20
C ALA A 133 -16.81 5.90 -8.53
N TRP A 134 -18.09 5.93 -8.14
CA TRP A 134 -19.04 4.84 -8.33
C TRP A 134 -19.14 4.38 -9.80
N VAL A 135 -18.95 3.09 -10.05
CA VAL A 135 -19.13 2.50 -11.39
C VAL A 135 -20.35 1.60 -11.44
N SER A 136 -20.41 0.56 -10.60
CA SER A 136 -21.47 -0.44 -10.66
C SER A 136 -21.42 -1.40 -9.45
N TRP A 137 -22.47 -2.23 -9.33
CA TRP A 137 -22.48 -3.40 -8.46
C TRP A 137 -22.91 -4.64 -9.24
N LEU A 138 -22.45 -5.82 -8.80
CA LEU A 138 -22.90 -7.09 -9.38
C LEU A 138 -24.29 -7.45 -8.84
N LYS A 139 -25.31 -7.46 -9.69
CA LYS A 139 -26.68 -7.84 -9.33
C LYS A 139 -26.80 -9.35 -9.12
N PRO A 140 -27.82 -9.84 -8.38
CA PRO A 140 -28.03 -11.28 -8.16
C PRO A 140 -28.18 -12.13 -9.43
N ASP A 141 -28.52 -11.52 -10.56
CA ASP A 141 -28.66 -12.18 -11.87
C ASP A 141 -27.34 -12.21 -12.69
N MET A 142 -26.21 -11.84 -12.08
CA MET A 142 -24.88 -11.75 -12.69
C MET A 142 -24.69 -10.63 -13.72
N SER A 143 -25.65 -9.72 -13.87
CA SER A 143 -25.47 -8.51 -14.67
C SER A 143 -25.00 -7.33 -13.80
N TRP A 144 -24.38 -6.33 -14.42
CA TRP A 144 -23.87 -5.13 -13.74
C TRP A 144 -24.95 -4.06 -13.68
N GLY A 145 -25.22 -3.55 -12.47
CA GLY A 145 -26.24 -2.53 -12.25
C GLY A 145 -25.85 -1.15 -12.77
N GLY A 146 -26.85 -0.34 -13.10
CA GLY A 146 -26.65 1.10 -13.35
C GLY A 146 -27.39 1.93 -12.31
N ARG A 147 -28.61 2.37 -12.62
CA ARG A 147 -29.48 3.19 -11.79
C ARG A 147 -30.12 2.37 -10.65
N ARG A 148 -30.47 3.09 -9.58
CA ARG A 148 -30.99 2.50 -8.33
C ARG A 148 -32.35 1.80 -8.43
N ASP A 149 -33.06 1.85 -9.56
CA ASP A 149 -34.35 1.15 -9.71
C ASP A 149 -34.23 -0.38 -9.84
N GLY A 150 -33.00 -0.89 -10.01
CA GLY A 150 -32.67 -2.30 -10.02
C GLY A 150 -33.08 -3.05 -11.29
N THR A 151 -33.71 -2.37 -12.25
CA THR A 151 -34.14 -2.99 -13.52
C THR A 151 -33.18 -2.72 -14.68
N ASN A 152 -32.28 -1.76 -14.49
CA ASN A 152 -31.45 -1.26 -15.55
C ASN A 152 -30.05 -1.94 -15.54
N GLU A 153 -29.31 -1.76 -16.62
CA GLU A 153 -27.95 -2.31 -16.78
C GLU A 153 -26.88 -1.22 -16.90
N PHE A 154 -25.63 -1.59 -16.59
CA PHE A 154 -24.49 -0.68 -16.66
C PHE A 154 -24.30 -0.09 -18.07
N ASP A 155 -24.58 -0.85 -19.12
CA ASP A 155 -24.44 -0.40 -20.52
C ASP A 155 -25.30 0.84 -20.83
N GLU A 156 -26.37 1.11 -20.06
CA GLU A 156 -27.20 2.31 -20.21
C GLU A 156 -26.55 3.60 -19.67
N VAL A 157 -25.62 3.46 -18.72
CA VAL A 157 -24.91 4.58 -18.07
C VAL A 157 -23.44 4.65 -18.48
N GLU A 158 -22.91 3.61 -19.13
CA GLU A 158 -21.50 3.54 -19.56
C GLU A 158 -21.01 4.78 -20.33
N PRO A 159 -21.75 5.35 -21.30
CA PRO A 159 -21.28 6.54 -22.01
C PRO A 159 -21.05 7.73 -21.07
N VAL A 160 -21.93 7.92 -20.10
CA VAL A 160 -21.85 9.02 -19.13
C VAL A 160 -20.66 8.82 -18.19
N VAL A 161 -20.42 7.59 -17.76
CA VAL A 161 -19.24 7.23 -16.95
C VAL A 161 -17.95 7.54 -17.71
N LYS A 162 -17.87 7.20 -19.01
CA LYS A 162 -16.70 7.50 -19.85
C LYS A 162 -16.48 9.01 -19.99
N ASP A 163 -17.55 9.75 -20.27
CA ASP A 163 -17.49 11.21 -20.42
C ASP A 163 -16.99 11.88 -19.12
N PHE A 164 -17.43 11.42 -17.95
CA PHE A 164 -16.91 11.90 -16.66
C PHE A 164 -15.42 11.59 -16.49
N VAL A 165 -15.01 10.34 -16.73
CA VAL A 165 -13.61 9.91 -16.57
C VAL A 165 -12.68 10.71 -17.49
N GLU A 166 -13.05 10.90 -18.75
CA GLU A 166 -12.27 11.67 -19.72
C GLU A 166 -12.09 13.12 -19.25
N GLN A 167 -13.19 13.81 -18.89
CA GLN A 167 -13.15 15.19 -18.42
C GLN A 167 -12.36 15.34 -17.11
N PHE A 168 -12.60 14.47 -16.13
CA PHE A 168 -11.94 14.52 -14.84
C PHE A 168 -10.43 14.35 -14.98
N LYS A 169 -9.99 13.38 -15.81
CA LYS A 169 -8.56 13.12 -16.03
C LYS A 169 -7.87 14.21 -16.84
N GLU A 170 -8.59 14.88 -17.75
CA GLU A 170 -8.05 16.05 -18.45
C GLU A 170 -7.83 17.22 -17.46
N LEU A 171 -8.77 17.44 -16.54
CA LEU A 171 -8.72 18.54 -15.57
C LEU A 171 -7.81 18.28 -14.37
N TYR A 172 -7.67 17.02 -13.95
CA TYR A 172 -6.93 16.63 -12.74
C TYR A 172 -5.94 15.45 -12.94
N PRO A 173 -4.97 15.56 -13.85
CA PRO A 173 -4.07 14.46 -14.24
C PRO A 173 -3.11 13.99 -13.13
N GLU A 174 -2.92 14.77 -12.06
CA GLU A 174 -2.10 14.39 -10.90
C GLU A 174 -2.84 13.52 -9.86
N SER A 175 -4.15 13.37 -10.01
CA SER A 175 -4.98 12.52 -9.15
C SER A 175 -4.91 11.04 -9.57
N VAL A 176 -5.44 10.16 -8.72
CA VAL A 176 -5.70 8.76 -9.03
C VAL A 176 -7.20 8.52 -8.93
N LEU A 177 -7.83 8.25 -10.08
CA LEU A 177 -9.25 7.96 -10.17
C LEU A 177 -9.48 6.44 -10.20
N TYR A 178 -10.00 5.91 -9.09
CA TYR A 178 -10.41 4.51 -8.98
C TYR A 178 -11.87 4.34 -9.37
N GLY A 179 -12.13 3.32 -10.20
CA GLY A 179 -13.49 2.87 -10.46
C GLY A 179 -14.00 2.01 -9.31
N TRP A 180 -15.02 2.49 -8.60
CA TRP A 180 -15.63 1.80 -7.47
C TRP A 180 -16.62 0.73 -7.94
N ILE A 181 -16.24 -0.53 -7.68
CA ILE A 181 -16.99 -1.74 -8.03
C ILE A 181 -17.47 -2.39 -6.73
N SER A 182 -18.78 -2.55 -6.57
CA SER A 182 -19.38 -3.18 -5.40
C SER A 182 -19.77 -4.64 -5.64
N LEU A 183 -19.48 -5.50 -4.65
CA LEU A 183 -19.88 -6.90 -4.63
C LEU A 183 -20.50 -7.23 -3.26
N PRO A 184 -21.83 -7.20 -3.15
CA PRO A 184 -22.53 -7.73 -2.00
C PRO A 184 -22.36 -9.26 -1.92
N VAL A 185 -22.00 -9.80 -0.77
CA VAL A 185 -21.79 -11.24 -0.56
C VAL A 185 -22.57 -11.77 0.64
N GLY A 186 -22.67 -13.10 0.76
CA GLY A 186 -23.34 -13.76 1.88
C GLY A 186 -24.82 -14.06 1.66
N PRO A 187 -25.59 -14.38 2.72
CA PRO A 187 -26.96 -14.86 2.59
C PRO A 187 -27.86 -13.90 1.81
N GLY A 188 -28.43 -14.37 0.70
CA GLY A 188 -29.29 -13.57 -0.19
C GLY A 188 -28.54 -12.79 -1.27
N ASN A 189 -27.20 -12.84 -1.28
CA ASN A 189 -26.32 -12.22 -2.26
C ASN A 189 -25.39 -13.27 -2.90
N HIS A 190 -24.22 -12.84 -3.39
CA HIS A 190 -23.27 -13.69 -4.10
C HIS A 190 -22.44 -14.59 -3.17
N ASP A 191 -22.08 -15.75 -3.70
CA ASP A 191 -21.01 -16.58 -3.15
C ASP A 191 -19.66 -16.12 -3.73
N MET A 192 -18.85 -15.45 -2.91
CA MET A 192 -17.51 -14.98 -3.29
C MET A 192 -16.56 -16.12 -3.69
N GLY A 193 -16.82 -17.35 -3.24
CA GLY A 193 -16.05 -18.53 -3.60
C GLY A 193 -16.37 -19.06 -5.01
N SER A 194 -17.44 -18.59 -5.64
CA SER A 194 -17.83 -19.00 -6.99
C SER A 194 -16.84 -18.50 -8.04
N GLU A 195 -16.34 -19.43 -8.89
CA GLU A 195 -15.45 -19.08 -10.00
C GLU A 195 -16.09 -18.08 -10.96
N ASP A 196 -17.39 -18.22 -11.22
CA ASP A 196 -18.14 -17.33 -12.12
C ASP A 196 -18.23 -15.90 -11.54
N VAL A 197 -18.43 -15.76 -10.23
CA VAL A 197 -18.47 -14.45 -9.54
C VAL A 197 -17.09 -13.81 -9.58
N GLN A 198 -16.04 -14.54 -9.23
CA GLN A 198 -14.68 -14.00 -9.26
C GLN A 198 -14.25 -13.60 -10.68
N GLN A 199 -14.64 -14.40 -11.68
CA GLN A 199 -14.35 -14.11 -13.08
C GLN A 199 -15.12 -12.87 -13.56
N ALA A 200 -16.42 -12.75 -13.22
CA ALA A 200 -17.22 -11.58 -13.58
C ALA A 200 -16.62 -10.29 -13.01
N VAL A 201 -16.21 -10.29 -11.74
CA VAL A 201 -15.59 -9.12 -11.08
C VAL A 201 -14.24 -8.79 -11.71
N ALA A 202 -13.43 -9.79 -12.03
CA ALA A 202 -12.14 -9.58 -12.69
C ALA A 202 -12.30 -9.01 -14.09
N ASP A 203 -13.21 -9.57 -14.90
CA ASP A 203 -13.46 -9.08 -16.26
C ASP A 203 -14.03 -7.66 -16.25
N PHE A 204 -14.93 -7.34 -15.33
CA PHE A 204 -15.43 -5.98 -15.17
C PHE A 204 -14.34 -5.03 -14.69
N SER A 205 -13.46 -5.45 -13.77
CA SER A 205 -12.30 -4.66 -13.36
C SER A 205 -11.37 -4.34 -14.53
N ARG A 206 -11.15 -5.30 -15.44
CA ARG A 206 -10.38 -5.07 -16.69
C ARG A 206 -11.08 -4.06 -17.59
N ARG A 207 -12.40 -4.15 -17.75
CA ARG A 207 -13.20 -3.17 -18.52
C ARG A 207 -13.11 -1.79 -17.90
N THR A 208 -13.21 -1.68 -16.57
CA THR A 208 -13.11 -0.41 -15.84
C THR A 208 -11.81 0.33 -16.16
N VAL A 209 -10.66 -0.35 -16.15
CA VAL A 209 -9.39 0.32 -16.43
C VAL A 209 -9.10 0.44 -17.94
N GLY A 210 -9.40 -0.59 -18.72
CA GLY A 210 -9.01 -0.67 -20.13
C GLY A 210 -9.96 0.03 -21.10
N GLU A 211 -11.26 0.07 -20.78
CA GLU A 211 -12.29 0.62 -21.66
C GLU A 211 -12.94 1.88 -21.12
N LEU A 212 -13.11 2.00 -19.79
CA LEU A 212 -13.69 3.21 -19.18
C LEU A 212 -12.64 4.28 -18.86
N GLY A 213 -11.35 3.92 -18.80
CA GLY A 213 -10.24 4.87 -18.66
C GLY A 213 -9.84 5.23 -17.23
N PHE A 214 -10.40 4.56 -16.22
CA PHE A 214 -9.98 4.72 -14.82
C PHE A 214 -8.50 4.35 -14.63
N ASP A 215 -7.84 4.96 -13.64
CA ASP A 215 -6.45 4.66 -13.34
C ASP A 215 -6.31 3.29 -12.65
N GLY A 216 -7.29 2.92 -11.83
CA GLY A 216 -7.32 1.66 -11.09
C GLY A 216 -8.74 1.24 -10.70
N VAL A 217 -8.84 0.17 -9.90
CA VAL A 217 -10.12 -0.30 -9.35
C VAL A 217 -10.16 -0.20 -7.83
N PHE A 218 -11.30 0.24 -7.31
CA PHE A 218 -11.63 0.20 -5.90
C PHE A 218 -12.69 -0.87 -5.67
N LEU A 219 -12.30 -1.97 -5.03
CA LEU A 219 -13.18 -3.10 -4.78
C LEU A 219 -13.85 -2.93 -3.41
N ASN A 220 -15.18 -2.75 -3.42
CA ASN A 220 -15.98 -2.79 -2.21
C ASN A 220 -16.74 -4.11 -2.10
N VAL A 221 -16.19 -5.05 -1.31
CA VAL A 221 -16.79 -6.37 -1.08
C VAL A 221 -17.28 -6.41 0.36
N GLU A 222 -18.57 -6.67 0.57
CA GLU A 222 -19.16 -6.64 1.91
C GLU A 222 -20.19 -7.75 2.13
N PRO A 223 -20.15 -8.47 3.28
CA PRO A 223 -19.12 -8.41 4.33
C PRO A 223 -17.86 -9.25 4.02
N VAL A 224 -16.71 -8.89 4.61
CA VAL A 224 -15.47 -9.69 4.57
C VAL A 224 -14.95 -9.94 5.98
N TRP A 225 -14.68 -11.21 6.30
CA TRP A 225 -14.22 -11.62 7.63
C TRP A 225 -12.71 -11.89 7.67
N ASN A 226 -12.16 -11.96 8.88
CA ASN A 226 -10.76 -12.32 9.09
C ASN A 226 -10.45 -13.71 8.51
N ASN A 227 -9.28 -13.86 7.88
CA ASN A 227 -8.82 -15.11 7.24
C ASN A 227 -9.74 -15.64 6.11
N ASP A 228 -10.51 -14.76 5.46
CA ASP A 228 -11.31 -15.15 4.30
C ASP A 228 -10.42 -15.41 3.07
N THR A 229 -10.20 -16.69 2.78
CA THR A 229 -9.38 -17.10 1.64
C THR A 229 -10.05 -16.86 0.29
N THR A 230 -11.38 -16.72 0.26
CA THR A 230 -12.12 -16.43 -0.98
C THR A 230 -11.95 -14.97 -1.37
N PHE A 231 -11.84 -14.06 -0.40
CA PHE A 231 -11.48 -12.67 -0.65
C PHE A 231 -10.07 -12.53 -1.22
N LEU A 232 -9.08 -13.21 -0.62
CA LEU A 232 -7.71 -13.22 -1.15
C LEU A 232 -7.63 -13.81 -2.58
N SER A 233 -8.43 -14.85 -2.87
CA SER A 233 -8.54 -15.42 -4.22
C SER A 233 -9.11 -14.41 -5.22
N LEU A 234 -10.19 -13.71 -4.84
CA LEU A 234 -10.80 -12.66 -5.66
C LEU A 234 -9.80 -11.54 -5.97
N LEU A 235 -9.13 -11.00 -4.94
CA LEU A 235 -8.12 -9.95 -5.13
C LEU A 235 -6.98 -10.41 -6.04
N SER A 236 -6.49 -11.64 -5.86
CA SER A 236 -5.43 -12.21 -6.69
C SER A 236 -5.87 -12.35 -8.14
N ARG A 237 -7.10 -12.83 -8.38
CA ARG A 237 -7.65 -12.94 -9.74
C ARG A 237 -7.80 -11.58 -10.41
N VAL A 238 -8.27 -10.56 -9.67
CA VAL A 238 -8.35 -9.19 -10.19
C VAL A 238 -6.96 -8.69 -10.53
N ARG A 239 -5.97 -8.82 -9.64
CA ARG A 239 -4.56 -8.47 -9.89
C ARG A 239 -3.98 -9.15 -11.14
N GLU A 240 -4.17 -10.46 -11.28
CA GLU A 240 -3.73 -11.21 -12.47
C GLU A 240 -4.39 -10.70 -13.76
N THR A 241 -5.62 -10.24 -13.64
CA THR A 241 -6.45 -9.77 -14.75
C THR A 241 -6.13 -8.35 -15.19
N VAL A 242 -5.90 -7.42 -14.25
CA VAL A 242 -5.64 -6.00 -14.54
C VAL A 242 -4.15 -5.68 -14.67
N GLY A 243 -3.26 -6.56 -14.20
CA GLY A 243 -1.80 -6.42 -14.29
C GLY A 243 -1.14 -5.85 -13.03
N SER A 244 0.20 -5.91 -13.01
CA SER A 244 1.02 -5.46 -11.86
C SER A 244 1.07 -3.96 -11.68
N GLU A 245 0.94 -3.20 -12.78
CA GLU A 245 1.10 -1.73 -12.76
C GLU A 245 -0.21 -0.99 -12.48
N THR A 246 -1.35 -1.68 -12.58
CA THR A 246 -2.68 -1.09 -12.38
C THR A 246 -2.99 -1.01 -10.89
N PRO A 247 -3.19 0.18 -10.30
CA PRO A 247 -3.52 0.30 -8.88
C PRO A 247 -4.80 -0.44 -8.50
N ILE A 248 -4.76 -1.14 -7.37
CA ILE A 248 -5.92 -1.76 -6.73
C ILE A 248 -6.06 -1.20 -5.33
N SER A 249 -7.22 -0.62 -5.05
CA SER A 249 -7.64 -0.27 -3.69
C SER A 249 -8.76 -1.21 -3.25
N ALA A 250 -8.79 -1.57 -1.98
CA ALA A 250 -9.85 -2.39 -1.41
C ALA A 250 -10.51 -1.68 -0.22
N ALA A 251 -11.83 -1.72 -0.16
CA ALA A 251 -12.60 -1.31 1.01
C ALA A 251 -12.33 -2.32 2.13
N ILE A 252 -11.84 -1.82 3.25
CA ILE A 252 -11.47 -2.65 4.40
C ILE A 252 -12.47 -2.37 5.52
N PRO A 253 -13.19 -3.40 6.02
CA PRO A 253 -14.02 -3.23 7.19
C PRO A 253 -13.16 -2.80 8.39
N PRO A 254 -13.67 -1.96 9.28
CA PRO A 254 -12.94 -1.58 10.46
C PRO A 254 -12.85 -2.78 11.43
N ASP A 255 -11.83 -2.77 12.28
CA ASP A 255 -11.75 -3.72 13.39
C ASP A 255 -12.79 -3.34 14.46
N TRP A 256 -14.02 -3.83 14.32
CA TRP A 256 -15.13 -3.42 15.19
C TRP A 256 -14.99 -3.85 16.65
N SER A 257 -14.21 -4.89 16.96
CA SER A 257 -13.95 -5.35 18.34
C SER A 257 -12.46 -5.24 18.74
N PRO A 258 -11.91 -4.01 18.88
CA PRO A 258 -10.48 -3.78 19.11
C PRO A 258 -9.87 -4.65 20.20
N LEU A 259 -8.63 -5.11 19.97
CA LEU A 259 -7.91 -5.95 20.92
C LEU A 259 -6.89 -5.14 21.71
N GLY A 260 -6.87 -5.31 23.04
CA GLY A 260 -5.82 -4.74 23.89
C GLY A 260 -5.95 -3.22 24.14
N VAL A 261 -7.08 -2.62 23.80
CA VAL A 261 -7.44 -1.23 24.14
C VAL A 261 -8.77 -1.20 24.89
N ASP A 262 -8.96 -0.19 25.72
CA ASP A 262 -10.17 0.01 26.52
C ASP A 262 -11.17 0.88 25.73
N VAL A 263 -11.61 0.37 24.58
CA VAL A 263 -12.66 0.99 23.75
C VAL A 263 -13.92 0.13 23.87
N PRO A 264 -15.09 0.73 24.14
CA PRO A 264 -16.34 -0.03 24.21
C PRO A 264 -16.61 -0.80 22.91
N VAL A 265 -17.13 -2.02 23.04
CA VAL A 265 -17.64 -2.79 21.89
C VAL A 265 -19.16 -2.74 21.95
N PRO A 266 -19.85 -2.12 20.96
CA PRO A 266 -21.29 -1.99 21.00
C PRO A 266 -22.00 -3.36 20.99
N PRO A 267 -23.20 -3.48 21.59
CA PRO A 267 -23.88 -4.77 21.73
C PRO A 267 -24.17 -5.53 20.42
N LEU A 268 -24.24 -4.81 19.29
CA LEU A 268 -24.53 -5.37 17.97
C LEU A 268 -23.28 -5.94 17.28
N ILE A 269 -22.09 -5.66 17.81
CA ILE A 269 -20.83 -6.15 17.25
C ILE A 269 -20.49 -7.49 17.88
N VAL A 270 -20.39 -8.51 17.03
CA VAL A 270 -19.95 -9.84 17.45
C VAL A 270 -18.46 -9.78 17.81
N PRO A 271 -18.01 -10.40 18.92
CA PRO A 271 -16.58 -10.52 19.21
C PRO A 271 -15.83 -11.27 18.09
N GLY A 272 -14.63 -10.82 17.74
CA GLY A 272 -13.80 -11.45 16.70
C GLY A 272 -13.96 -10.86 15.31
N THR A 273 -14.63 -9.71 15.20
CA THR A 273 -14.74 -8.84 14.02
C THR A 273 -13.48 -8.00 13.78
N VAL A 274 -12.32 -8.57 14.07
CA VAL A 274 -11.00 -7.96 13.90
C VAL A 274 -10.21 -8.79 12.92
N TRP A 275 -9.57 -8.12 11.96
CA TRP A 275 -8.58 -8.79 11.11
C TRP A 275 -7.27 -8.95 11.87
N ASP A 276 -6.72 -10.16 11.88
CA ASP A 276 -5.41 -10.34 12.47
C ASP A 276 -4.31 -9.72 11.59
N GLU A 277 -3.14 -9.50 12.19
CA GLU A 277 -2.02 -8.85 11.51
C GLU A 277 -1.61 -9.58 10.21
N ARG A 278 -1.65 -10.93 10.22
CA ARG A 278 -1.26 -11.72 9.03
C ARG A 278 -2.26 -11.57 7.91
N TYR A 279 -3.54 -11.47 8.24
CA TYR A 279 -4.58 -11.27 7.24
C TYR A 279 -4.50 -9.88 6.62
N LYS A 280 -4.31 -8.83 7.44
CA LYS A 280 -4.01 -7.47 6.96
C LYS A 280 -2.81 -7.45 6.00
N GLN A 281 -1.73 -8.14 6.38
CA GLN A 281 -0.54 -8.30 5.55
C GLN A 281 -0.81 -9.06 4.25
N SER A 282 -1.62 -10.12 4.29
CA SER A 282 -1.95 -10.92 3.12
C SER A 282 -2.72 -10.11 2.07
N VAL A 283 -3.65 -9.26 2.51
CA VAL A 283 -4.35 -8.30 1.64
C VAL A 283 -3.37 -7.28 1.08
N ALA A 284 -2.54 -6.67 1.93
CA ALA A 284 -1.54 -5.66 1.56
C ALA A 284 -0.44 -6.14 0.61
N LEU A 285 -0.27 -7.46 0.44
CA LEU A 285 0.64 -8.03 -0.56
C LEU A 285 0.03 -8.11 -1.97
N ILE A 286 -1.29 -7.93 -2.10
CA ILE A 286 -2.02 -8.08 -3.37
C ILE A 286 -2.49 -6.71 -3.89
N VAL A 287 -2.95 -5.85 -2.99
CA VAL A 287 -3.48 -4.51 -3.30
C VAL A 287 -2.43 -3.41 -3.06
N ASP A 288 -2.66 -2.23 -3.60
CA ASP A 288 -1.81 -1.05 -3.43
C ASP A 288 -2.33 -0.12 -2.32
N GLU A 289 -3.62 -0.22 -1.98
CA GLU A 289 -4.25 0.59 -0.94
C GLU A 289 -5.27 -0.21 -0.13
N LEU A 290 -5.21 -0.03 1.19
CA LEU A 290 -6.22 -0.46 2.14
C LEU A 290 -7.01 0.76 2.59
N ALA A 291 -8.23 0.92 2.07
CA ALA A 291 -9.14 2.00 2.48
C ALA A 291 -10.02 1.53 3.65
N VAL A 292 -9.59 1.83 4.87
CA VAL A 292 -10.27 1.40 6.10
C VAL A 292 -11.51 2.25 6.34
N MET A 293 -12.68 1.63 6.28
CA MET A 293 -13.98 2.29 6.46
C MET A 293 -14.26 2.53 7.95
N ALA A 294 -13.54 3.47 8.57
CA ALA A 294 -13.61 3.75 10.02
C ALA A 294 -14.86 4.56 10.41
N TYR A 295 -16.02 4.01 10.09
CA TYR A 295 -17.36 4.51 10.41
C TYR A 295 -18.32 3.32 10.62
N ASN A 296 -19.57 3.59 10.97
CA ASN A 296 -20.53 2.59 11.45
C ASN A 296 -20.02 1.90 12.72
N SER A 297 -19.47 2.69 13.64
CA SER A 297 -18.84 2.18 14.86
C SER A 297 -19.87 1.68 15.86
N GLY A 298 -21.06 2.31 15.91
CA GLY A 298 -22.10 2.07 16.91
C GLY A 298 -21.74 2.60 18.32
N LEU A 299 -20.74 3.47 18.42
CA LEU A 299 -20.29 4.06 19.69
C LEU A 299 -21.16 5.24 20.11
N ASP A 300 -21.30 5.44 21.43
CA ASP A 300 -22.16 6.49 22.00
C ASP A 300 -21.41 7.80 22.35
N SER A 301 -20.09 7.86 22.14
CA SER A 301 -19.30 9.04 22.52
C SER A 301 -18.16 9.36 21.55
N ALA A 302 -18.01 10.65 21.22
CA ALA A 302 -16.95 11.13 20.33
C ALA A 302 -15.53 10.78 20.82
N PRO A 303 -15.20 10.83 22.13
CA PRO A 303 -13.89 10.38 22.62
C PRO A 303 -13.61 8.89 22.38
N ASP A 304 -14.60 8.03 22.60
CA ASP A 304 -14.46 6.59 22.36
C ASP A 304 -14.28 6.32 20.86
N TYR A 305 -15.03 7.02 20.02
CA TYR A 305 -14.86 6.96 18.57
C TYR A 305 -13.48 7.43 18.11
N SER A 306 -12.96 8.55 18.64
CA SER A 306 -11.58 8.98 18.35
C SER A 306 -10.56 7.92 18.74
N GLN A 307 -10.73 7.26 19.89
CA GLN A 307 -9.82 6.17 20.31
C GLN A 307 -9.95 4.93 19.43
N TRP A 308 -11.16 4.61 18.98
CA TRP A 308 -11.41 3.54 18.04
C TRP A 308 -10.72 3.80 16.69
N VAL A 309 -10.83 5.02 16.14
CA VAL A 309 -10.14 5.43 14.91
C VAL A 309 -8.61 5.44 15.08
N ALA A 310 -8.11 5.87 16.25
CA ALA A 310 -6.69 5.79 16.58
C ALA A 310 -6.17 4.35 16.53
N TYR A 311 -6.94 3.41 17.09
CA TYR A 311 -6.63 1.98 17.02
C TYR A 311 -6.58 1.47 15.57
N GLN A 312 -7.55 1.83 14.71
CA GLN A 312 -7.55 1.45 13.29
C GLN A 312 -6.25 1.94 12.62
N THR A 313 -6.00 3.24 12.74
CA THR A 313 -4.85 3.92 12.12
C THR A 313 -3.53 3.27 12.53
N ALA A 314 -3.32 3.09 13.84
CA ALA A 314 -2.06 2.55 14.36
C ALA A 314 -1.87 1.07 14.01
N THR A 315 -2.94 0.27 14.04
CA THR A 315 -2.84 -1.18 13.81
C THR A 315 -2.56 -1.50 12.35
N TYR A 316 -3.25 -0.84 11.40
CA TYR A 316 -2.98 -1.03 9.98
C TYR A 316 -1.60 -0.50 9.58
N ALA A 317 -1.19 0.67 10.11
CA ALA A 317 0.16 1.20 9.88
C ALA A 317 1.27 0.23 10.32
N ARG A 318 1.13 -0.35 11.52
CA ARG A 318 2.08 -1.36 12.05
C ARG A 318 2.07 -2.64 11.22
N ALA A 319 0.91 -3.14 10.83
CA ALA A 319 0.80 -4.36 10.02
C ALA A 319 1.55 -4.24 8.69
N LEU A 320 1.42 -3.09 8.00
CA LEU A 320 2.11 -2.82 6.73
C LEU A 320 3.62 -2.61 6.92
N SER A 321 4.04 -1.97 8.03
CA SER A 321 5.46 -1.75 8.31
C SER A 321 6.29 -3.04 8.39
N ALA A 322 5.68 -4.14 8.83
CA ALA A 322 6.34 -5.44 8.92
C ALA A 322 6.63 -6.07 7.54
N LEU A 323 6.01 -5.55 6.47
CA LEU A 323 6.26 -5.98 5.09
C LEU A 323 7.37 -5.17 4.41
N ASP A 324 7.91 -4.14 5.05
CA ASP A 324 8.92 -3.28 4.46
C ASP A 324 10.22 -4.04 4.19
N THR A 325 10.53 -4.22 2.90
CA THR A 325 11.77 -4.84 2.43
C THR A 325 12.86 -3.82 2.09
N GLY A 326 12.59 -2.52 2.28
CA GLY A 326 13.50 -1.43 1.90
C GLY A 326 13.58 -1.17 0.39
N ALA A 327 12.76 -1.84 -0.42
CA ALA A 327 12.77 -1.74 -1.89
C ALA A 327 11.93 -0.59 -2.45
N GLY A 328 11.04 0.02 -1.64
CA GLY A 328 10.09 1.04 -2.10
C GLY A 328 8.95 0.46 -2.94
N ALA A 329 7.76 1.08 -2.83
CA ALA A 329 6.45 0.64 -3.33
C ALA A 329 5.90 -0.65 -2.67
N GLY A 330 5.31 -0.48 -1.49
CA GLY A 330 4.35 -1.43 -0.90
C GLY A 330 3.02 -0.71 -0.68
N ALA A 331 1.98 -1.44 -0.29
CA ALA A 331 0.67 -0.86 -0.04
C ALA A 331 0.71 0.27 1.01
N HIS A 332 -0.23 1.20 0.91
CA HIS A 332 -0.50 2.21 1.94
C HIS A 332 -1.92 2.08 2.49
N VAL A 333 -2.18 2.79 3.58
CA VAL A 333 -3.47 2.85 4.26
C VAL A 333 -4.10 4.21 4.01
N MET A 334 -5.39 4.21 3.70
CA MET A 334 -6.26 5.37 3.71
C MET A 334 -7.32 5.18 4.80
N ILE A 335 -7.53 6.16 5.68
CA ILE A 335 -8.56 6.07 6.72
C ILE A 335 -9.82 6.81 6.28
N GLY A 336 -10.91 6.07 6.06
CA GLY A 336 -12.23 6.61 5.76
C GLY A 336 -12.82 7.35 6.96
N ILE A 337 -13.35 8.55 6.75
CA ILE A 337 -14.00 9.38 7.76
C ILE A 337 -15.42 9.76 7.29
N PRO A 338 -16.44 9.69 8.17
CA PRO A 338 -17.81 9.89 7.76
C PRO A 338 -18.26 11.36 7.78
N THR A 339 -19.13 11.71 6.83
CA THR A 339 -19.88 12.98 6.74
C THR A 339 -21.37 12.75 6.45
N TYR A 340 -21.81 11.49 6.38
CA TYR A 340 -23.20 11.17 6.09
C TYR A 340 -24.11 11.40 7.30
N GLU A 341 -25.39 11.60 7.01
CA GLU A 341 -26.45 11.82 7.99
C GLU A 341 -26.69 10.60 8.90
N ALA A 342 -27.36 10.82 10.02
CA ALA A 342 -27.58 9.79 11.04
C ALA A 342 -28.20 8.49 10.49
N GLU A 343 -27.58 7.35 10.82
CA GLU A 343 -28.08 6.00 10.54
C GLU A 343 -28.08 5.14 11.83
N PRO A 344 -28.95 5.43 12.81
CA PRO A 344 -28.97 4.68 14.05
C PRO A 344 -29.40 3.22 13.84
N PRO A 345 -28.82 2.25 14.57
CA PRO A 345 -27.86 2.42 15.65
C PRO A 345 -26.39 2.41 15.19
N GLY A 346 -26.12 2.38 13.88
CA GLY A 346 -24.77 2.20 13.33
C GLY A 346 -23.94 3.48 13.36
N HIS A 347 -24.56 4.63 13.08
CA HIS A 347 -23.89 5.92 12.94
C HIS A 347 -24.67 7.06 13.60
N ASP A 348 -23.96 7.89 14.36
CA ASP A 348 -24.46 9.14 14.96
C ASP A 348 -23.49 10.29 14.60
N PRO A 349 -23.89 11.30 13.80
CA PRO A 349 -23.02 12.40 13.38
C PRO A 349 -22.56 13.28 14.54
N LEU A 350 -23.17 13.20 15.73
CA LEU A 350 -22.66 13.86 16.94
C LEU A 350 -21.43 13.15 17.53
N VAL A 351 -21.26 11.87 17.20
CA VAL A 351 -20.16 11.00 17.65
C VAL A 351 -19.13 10.82 16.53
N GLU A 352 -19.59 10.39 15.37
CA GLU A 352 -18.83 10.04 14.17
C GLU A 352 -18.88 11.21 13.18
N ASN A 353 -17.88 12.08 13.22
CA ASN A 353 -17.78 13.24 12.33
C ASN A 353 -16.31 13.59 12.05
N ILE A 354 -16.07 14.55 11.17
CA ILE A 354 -14.73 14.99 10.79
C ILE A 354 -13.86 15.34 12.00
N VAL A 355 -14.41 16.06 12.99
CA VAL A 355 -13.61 16.51 14.15
C VAL A 355 -13.14 15.32 14.98
N SER A 356 -14.05 14.42 15.36
CA SER A 356 -13.71 13.24 16.17
C SER A 356 -12.86 12.24 15.39
N ALA A 357 -13.14 12.04 14.10
CA ALA A 357 -12.38 11.14 13.24
C ALA A 357 -10.94 11.63 13.04
N THR A 358 -10.75 12.90 12.66
CA THR A 358 -9.40 13.46 12.43
C THR A 358 -8.58 13.53 13.71
N ASN A 359 -9.20 13.77 14.87
CA ASN A 359 -8.52 13.66 16.16
C ASN A 359 -8.04 12.23 16.41
N GLY A 360 -8.88 11.24 16.12
CA GLY A 360 -8.51 9.83 16.23
C GLY A 360 -7.36 9.44 15.29
N VAL A 361 -7.41 9.88 14.02
CA VAL A 361 -6.32 9.63 13.07
C VAL A 361 -5.01 10.24 13.56
N LYS A 362 -5.01 11.52 13.99
CA LYS A 362 -3.81 12.17 14.54
C LYS A 362 -3.22 11.41 15.72
N LEU A 363 -4.08 10.97 16.64
CA LEU A 363 -3.65 10.16 17.78
C LEU A 363 -3.05 8.82 17.32
N GLY A 364 -3.71 8.11 16.42
CA GLY A 364 -3.22 6.86 15.86
C GLY A 364 -1.90 7.01 15.10
N LEU A 365 -1.69 8.11 14.38
CA LEU A 365 -0.40 8.43 13.74
C LEU A 365 0.70 8.64 14.79
N GLN A 366 0.41 9.35 15.89
CA GLN A 366 1.36 9.50 16.99
C GLN A 366 1.70 8.15 17.63
N GLU A 367 0.70 7.29 17.85
CA GLU A 367 0.89 5.95 18.40
C GLU A 367 1.64 5.00 17.44
N ALA A 368 1.50 5.19 16.13
CA ALA A 368 2.21 4.41 15.12
C ALA A 368 3.70 4.76 15.05
N GLY A 369 4.09 5.97 15.46
CA GLY A 369 5.49 6.45 15.41
C GLY A 369 6.02 6.44 13.98
N ASP A 370 7.20 5.84 13.75
CA ASP A 370 7.83 5.76 12.42
C ASP A 370 6.98 4.99 11.39
N ASN A 371 6.03 4.17 11.84
CA ASN A 371 5.12 3.43 10.99
C ASN A 371 4.00 4.33 10.41
N ALA A 372 3.82 5.54 10.92
CA ALA A 372 2.85 6.51 10.39
C ALA A 372 3.04 6.77 8.88
N ARG A 373 4.25 6.56 8.34
CA ARG A 373 4.56 6.69 6.91
C ARG A 373 3.75 5.77 5.98
N TYR A 374 3.13 4.70 6.51
CA TYR A 374 2.26 3.82 5.73
C TYR A 374 0.83 4.31 5.66
N VAL A 375 0.45 5.32 6.45
CA VAL A 375 -0.85 5.98 6.33
C VAL A 375 -0.68 7.16 5.41
N ARG A 376 -1.30 7.11 4.24
CA ARG A 376 -1.20 8.16 3.23
C ARG A 376 -1.98 9.40 3.68
N GLY A 377 -3.19 9.21 4.18
CA GLY A 377 -4.07 10.28 4.60
C GLY A 377 -5.43 9.75 5.05
N VAL A 378 -6.44 10.60 4.92
CA VAL A 378 -7.83 10.27 5.22
C VAL A 378 -8.69 10.46 3.98
N ALA A 379 -9.80 9.73 3.90
CA ALA A 379 -10.75 9.83 2.81
C ALA A 379 -12.16 10.12 3.30
N ILE A 380 -12.83 11.12 2.73
CA ILE A 380 -14.17 11.54 3.16
C ILE A 380 -15.22 10.62 2.52
N TYR A 381 -16.06 10.00 3.34
CA TYR A 381 -17.24 9.25 2.95
C TYR A 381 -18.50 9.99 3.44
N ALA A 382 -19.22 10.71 2.59
CA ALA A 382 -19.04 10.82 1.15
C ALA A 382 -19.54 12.15 0.57
N ASP A 383 -19.08 12.48 -0.64
CA ASP A 383 -19.28 13.81 -1.26
C ASP A 383 -20.74 14.25 -1.30
N TRP A 384 -21.66 13.35 -1.67
CA TRP A 384 -23.09 13.67 -1.81
C TRP A 384 -23.82 14.01 -0.50
N GLU A 385 -23.22 13.73 0.65
CA GLU A 385 -23.73 14.15 1.97
C GLU A 385 -22.89 15.28 2.58
N THR A 386 -21.70 15.58 2.02
CA THR A 386 -20.75 16.49 2.67
C THR A 386 -21.11 17.95 2.44
N ASP A 387 -21.41 18.67 3.53
CA ASP A 387 -21.79 20.08 3.46
C ASP A 387 -20.60 21.06 3.59
N GLU A 388 -20.86 22.35 3.36
CA GLU A 388 -19.83 23.41 3.47
C GLU A 388 -19.24 23.56 4.88
N THR A 389 -20.01 23.23 5.91
CA THR A 389 -19.52 23.22 7.30
C THR A 389 -18.50 22.11 7.49
N GLU A 390 -18.78 20.93 6.97
CA GLU A 390 -17.92 19.77 7.02
C GLU A 390 -16.64 19.98 6.21
N TRP A 391 -16.74 20.54 5.00
CA TRP A 391 -15.56 20.94 4.22
C TRP A 391 -14.67 21.93 5.00
N ALA A 392 -15.26 22.94 5.63
CA ALA A 392 -14.53 23.88 6.47
C ALA A 392 -13.90 23.19 7.70
N GLN A 393 -14.61 22.25 8.34
CA GLN A 393 -14.08 21.44 9.42
C GLN A 393 -12.89 20.58 8.95
N PHE A 394 -12.96 20.00 7.76
CA PHE A 394 -11.87 19.20 7.19
C PHE A 394 -10.62 20.06 6.99
N MET A 395 -10.79 21.26 6.45
CA MET A 395 -9.68 22.20 6.28
C MET A 395 -9.03 22.58 7.61
N VAL A 396 -9.83 22.93 8.62
CA VAL A 396 -9.34 23.38 9.93
C VAL A 396 -8.71 22.24 10.74
N ASN A 397 -9.34 21.06 10.72
CA ASN A 397 -8.96 19.96 11.59
C ASN A 397 -8.01 18.96 10.93
N TRP A 398 -7.79 19.01 9.62
CA TRP A 398 -6.87 18.10 8.94
C TRP A 398 -5.89 18.84 8.05
N VAL A 399 -6.37 19.45 6.97
CA VAL A 399 -5.53 19.96 5.87
C VAL A 399 -4.58 21.08 6.30
N ASN A 400 -5.06 22.03 7.12
CA ASN A 400 -4.27 23.18 7.59
C ASN A 400 -3.60 22.94 8.94
N THR A 401 -3.55 21.68 9.41
CA THR A 401 -2.84 21.35 10.66
C THR A 401 -1.33 21.32 10.39
N PRO A 402 -0.48 21.91 11.25
CA PRO A 402 0.98 21.93 11.07
C PRO A 402 1.66 20.56 11.07
#